data_AF-B7VE31-F1
#
_entry.id   AF-B7VE31-F1
#
_cell.length_a   1.000
_cell.length_b   1.000
_cell.length_c   1.000
_cell.angle_alpha   90.00
_cell.angle_beta   90.00
_cell.angle_gamma   90.00
#
_symmetry.space_group_name_H-M   'P 1'
#
loop_
_entity.id
_entity.type
_entity.pdbx_description
1 polymer ?
#
loop_
_entity_poly.entity_id
_entity_poly.type
_entity_poly.pdbx_seq_one_letter_code
_entity_poly.pdbx_strand_id
1 'polypeptide(L)'
;MRDMKLHAFSISAVTAALVGIAQTYVLLVTWNYVNAYSSPASALLAFGLRGPPFYVVSFVFGFLFTTVLSLPAAFLLTKLRPDKLATYLLFAVVPSYIWLNLSLLDNSLWLNFLGAFALGWVPELFALPFAAWLLRKTSKPSASNNSLQR
;
A
#
# COMPACT_ATOMS: atom_id res chain seq x y z
N MET A 1 6.39 34.58 2.10
CA MET A 1 5.41 33.60 2.66
C MET A 1 5.03 32.47 1.70
N ARG A 2 5.14 32.62 0.36
CA ARG A 2 4.92 31.50 -0.59
C ARG A 2 6.07 30.47 -0.57
N ASP A 3 7.31 30.92 -0.38
CA ASP A 3 8.49 30.04 -0.44
C ASP A 3 8.53 29.02 0.70
N MET A 4 8.17 29.42 1.93
CA MET A 4 8.06 28.48 3.07
C MET A 4 7.01 27.38 2.84
N LYS A 5 5.91 27.68 2.11
CA LYS A 5 4.88 26.67 1.78
C LYS A 5 5.35 25.71 0.68
N LEU A 6 6.13 26.20 -0.28
CA LEU A 6 6.73 25.35 -1.32
C LEU A 6 7.77 24.38 -0.73
N HIS A 7 8.66 24.86 0.14
CA HIS A 7 9.64 23.99 0.81
C HIS A 7 8.97 22.93 1.68
N ALA A 8 7.94 23.31 2.45
CA ALA A 8 7.18 22.36 3.26
C ALA A 8 6.47 21.29 2.40
N PHE A 9 5.88 21.68 1.27
CA PHE A 9 5.24 20.74 0.33
C PHE A 9 6.27 19.78 -0.30
N SER A 10 7.43 20.29 -0.70
CA SER A 10 8.50 19.47 -1.28
C SER A 10 9.05 18.47 -0.27
N ILE A 11 9.26 18.87 0.98
CA ILE A 11 9.74 17.98 2.06
C ILE A 11 8.70 16.90 2.37
N SER A 12 7.42 17.25 2.45
CA SER A 12 6.34 16.28 2.67
C SER A 12 6.18 15.31 1.49
N ALA A 13 6.36 15.76 0.25
CA ALA A 13 6.32 14.90 -0.93
C ALA A 13 7.50 13.91 -0.97
N VAL A 14 8.73 14.37 -0.69
CA VAL A 14 9.91 13.50 -0.60
C VAL A 14 9.74 12.47 0.52
N THR A 15 9.22 12.90 1.67
CA THR A 15 8.96 11.99 2.80
C THR A 15 7.90 10.95 2.44
N ALA A 16 6.84 11.33 1.72
CA ALA A 16 5.83 10.39 1.25
C ALA A 16 6.41 9.36 0.27
N ALA A 17 7.27 9.79 -0.65
CA ALA A 17 7.96 8.90 -1.58
C ALA A 17 8.88 7.90 -0.84
N LEU A 18 9.67 8.38 0.15
CA LEU A 18 10.52 7.51 0.96
C LEU A 18 9.72 6.49 1.77
N VAL A 19 8.59 6.91 2.35
CA VAL A 19 7.67 6.00 3.05
C VAL A 19 7.11 4.94 2.09
N GLY A 20 6.74 5.34 0.87
CA GLY A 20 6.31 4.42 -0.18
C GLY A 20 7.37 3.38 -0.52
N ILE A 21 8.61 3.82 -0.79
CA ILE A 21 9.73 2.92 -1.12
C ILE A 21 10.02 1.96 0.03
N ALA A 22 10.11 2.47 1.26
CA ALA A 22 10.38 1.65 2.44
C ALA A 22 9.28 0.61 2.67
N GLN A 23 8.02 0.98 2.51
CA GLN A 23 6.90 0.05 2.60
C GLN A 23 6.98 -1.02 1.52
N THR A 24 7.24 -0.65 0.27
CA THR A 24 7.37 -1.59 -0.83
C THR A 24 8.47 -2.61 -0.55
N TYR A 25 9.60 -2.18 -0.01
CA TYR A 25 10.68 -3.08 0.39
C TYR A 25 10.26 -4.05 1.50
N VAL A 26 9.58 -3.55 2.54
CA VAL A 26 9.04 -4.39 3.63
C VAL A 26 8.05 -5.42 3.08
N LEU A 27 7.15 -5.03 2.19
CA LEU A 27 6.18 -5.94 1.57
C LEU A 27 6.89 -7.03 0.77
N LEU A 28 7.88 -6.67 -0.04
CA LEU A 28 8.62 -7.60 -0.88
C LEU A 28 9.40 -8.62 -0.04
N VAL A 29 10.13 -8.17 0.98
CA VAL A 29 10.86 -9.05 1.90
C VAL A 29 9.91 -9.96 2.65
N THR A 30 8.78 -9.42 3.13
CA THR A 30 7.79 -10.18 3.90
C THR A 30 7.12 -11.24 3.04
N TRP A 31 6.73 -10.91 1.81
CA TRP A 31 6.16 -11.88 0.87
C TRP A 31 7.14 -12.98 0.49
N ASN A 32 8.41 -12.63 0.24
CA ASN A 32 9.45 -13.62 -0.03
C ASN A 32 9.65 -14.56 1.17
N TYR A 33 9.65 -14.03 2.39
CA TYR A 33 9.75 -14.82 3.61
C TYR A 33 8.55 -15.77 3.78
N VAL A 34 7.33 -15.25 3.64
CA VAL A 34 6.10 -16.05 3.74
C VAL A 34 6.07 -17.14 2.68
N ASN A 35 6.42 -16.83 1.44
CA ASN A 35 6.47 -17.83 0.36
C ASN A 35 7.53 -18.90 0.60
N ALA A 36 8.67 -18.56 1.21
CA ALA A 36 9.75 -19.49 1.50
C ALA A 36 9.42 -20.45 2.67
N TYR A 37 8.76 -19.96 3.72
CA TYR A 37 8.60 -20.72 4.97
C TYR A 37 7.17 -21.13 5.31
N SER A 38 6.15 -20.44 4.79
CA SER A 38 4.76 -20.63 5.20
C SER A 38 3.81 -20.27 4.05
N SER A 39 4.00 -20.93 2.90
CA SER A 39 3.26 -20.61 1.68
C SER A 39 1.75 -20.72 1.91
N PRO A 40 1.00 -19.60 1.87
CA PRO A 40 -0.45 -19.65 2.08
C PRO A 40 -1.13 -20.45 0.97
N ALA A 41 -0.54 -20.51 -0.22
CA ALA A 41 -1.02 -21.35 -1.32
C ALA A 41 -1.01 -22.84 -0.97
N SER A 42 0.05 -23.34 -0.33
CA SER A 42 0.12 -24.76 0.06
C SER A 42 -0.89 -25.08 1.16
N ALA A 43 -1.10 -24.17 2.11
CA ALA A 43 -2.15 -24.31 3.13
C ALA A 43 -3.55 -24.34 2.51
N LEU A 44 -3.87 -23.42 1.59
CA LEU A 44 -5.17 -23.39 0.90
C LEU A 44 -5.42 -24.67 0.08
N LEU A 45 -4.40 -25.19 -0.60
CA LEU A 45 -4.47 -26.46 -1.31
C LEU A 45 -4.68 -27.64 -0.35
N ALA A 46 -4.05 -27.61 0.84
CA ALA A 46 -4.24 -28.62 1.88
C ALA A 46 -5.67 -28.61 2.46
N PHE A 47 -6.32 -27.44 2.51
CA PHE A 47 -7.76 -27.31 2.83
C PHE A 47 -8.69 -27.75 1.69
N GLY A 48 -8.14 -28.23 0.57
CA GLY A 48 -8.91 -28.75 -0.56
C GLY A 48 -9.46 -27.68 -1.50
N LEU A 49 -9.09 -26.39 -1.31
CA LEU A 49 -9.48 -25.35 -2.25
C LEU A 49 -8.76 -25.52 -3.58
N ARG A 50 -9.52 -25.65 -4.67
CA ARG A 50 -9.02 -25.77 -6.04
C ARG A 50 -9.89 -24.95 -7.00
N GLY A 51 -9.34 -24.61 -8.17
CA GLY A 51 -10.09 -23.91 -9.21
C GLY A 51 -10.45 -22.46 -8.83
N PRO A 52 -11.56 -21.89 -9.34
CA PRO A 52 -11.93 -20.49 -9.11
C PRO A 52 -11.95 -20.04 -7.63
N PRO A 53 -12.46 -20.83 -6.68
CA PRO A 53 -12.44 -20.48 -5.26
C PRO A 53 -11.03 -20.27 -4.70
N PHE A 54 -10.05 -21.05 -5.16
CA PHE A 54 -8.65 -20.91 -4.73
C PHE A 54 -8.09 -19.53 -5.09
N TYR A 55 -8.36 -19.05 -6.31
CA TYR A 55 -7.90 -17.74 -6.76
C TYR A 55 -8.56 -16.60 -6.00
N VAL A 56 -9.86 -16.69 -5.73
CA VAL A 56 -10.60 -15.66 -4.96
C VAL A 56 -10.08 -15.58 -3.53
N VAL A 57 -9.93 -16.72 -2.84
CA VAL A 57 -9.44 -16.73 -1.46
C VAL A 57 -8.00 -16.26 -1.38
N SER A 58 -7.14 -16.68 -2.32
CA SER A 58 -5.75 -16.22 -2.40
C SER A 58 -5.67 -14.71 -2.62
N PHE A 59 -6.53 -14.16 -3.49
CA PHE A 59 -6.62 -12.73 -3.74
C PHE A 59 -7.06 -11.96 -2.49
N VAL A 60 -8.13 -12.39 -1.83
CA VAL A 60 -8.64 -11.73 -0.61
C VAL A 60 -7.61 -11.79 0.51
N PHE A 61 -6.98 -12.95 0.72
CA PHE A 61 -5.92 -13.10 1.71
C PHE A 61 -4.74 -12.17 1.40
N GLY A 62 -4.26 -12.17 0.16
CA GLY A 62 -3.15 -11.32 -0.27
C GLY A 62 -3.45 -9.83 -0.11
N PHE A 63 -4.67 -9.41 -0.45
CA PHE A 63 -5.14 -8.03 -0.26
C PHE A 63 -5.17 -7.62 1.22
N LEU A 64 -5.76 -8.45 2.08
CA LEU A 64 -5.85 -8.17 3.52
C LEU A 64 -4.47 -8.17 4.18
N PHE A 65 -3.63 -9.14 3.85
CA PHE A 65 -2.27 -9.25 4.35
C PHE A 65 -1.45 -7.99 4.00
N THR A 66 -1.48 -7.60 2.72
CA THR A 66 -0.80 -6.39 2.24
C THR A 66 -1.37 -5.13 2.89
N THR A 67 -2.69 -5.06 3.09
CA THR A 67 -3.36 -3.94 3.78
C THR A 67 -2.87 -3.81 5.22
N VAL A 68 -2.82 -4.91 5.98
CA VAL A 68 -2.36 -4.90 7.38
C VAL A 68 -0.90 -4.44 7.48
N LEU A 69 -0.03 -4.95 6.60
CA LEU A 69 1.37 -4.54 6.54
C LEU A 69 1.54 -3.08 6.10
N SER A 70 0.57 -2.53 5.37
CA SER A 70 0.56 -1.13 4.93
C SER A 70 0.09 -0.16 6.01
N LEU A 71 -0.47 -0.62 7.13
CA LEU A 71 -1.00 0.24 8.20
C LEU A 71 0.05 1.19 8.81
N PRO A 72 1.29 0.78 9.14
CA PRO A 72 2.29 1.68 9.71
C PRO A 72 2.68 2.82 8.75
N ALA A 73 2.84 2.51 7.46
CA ALA A 73 3.15 3.49 6.43
C ALA A 73 1.97 4.43 6.18
N ALA A 74 0.74 3.89 6.13
CA ALA A 74 -0.48 4.67 6.05
C ALA A 74 -0.62 5.63 7.25
N PHE A 75 -0.26 5.20 8.46
CA PHE A 75 -0.27 6.05 9.65
C PHE A 75 0.72 7.23 9.51
N LEU A 76 1.95 6.97 9.07
CA LEU A 76 2.94 8.02 8.82
C LEU A 76 2.43 9.03 7.77
N LEU A 77 1.82 8.56 6.69
CA LEU A 77 1.23 9.41 5.65
C LEU A 77 0.05 10.24 6.16
N THR A 78 -0.80 9.67 7.01
CA THR A 78 -1.92 10.43 7.62
C THR A 78 -1.45 11.54 8.56
N LYS A 79 -0.25 11.43 9.15
CA LYS A 79 0.35 12.47 10.00
C LYS A 79 0.99 13.63 9.24
N LEU A 80 1.30 13.49 7.94
CA LEU A 80 2.00 14.49 7.11
C LEU A 80 1.14 15.68 6.63
N ARG A 81 0.08 16.03 7.37
CA ARG A 81 -0.95 17.05 7.08
C ARG A 81 -1.89 16.70 5.89
N PRO A 82 -3.19 16.47 6.17
CA PRO A 82 -4.12 15.73 5.31
C PRO A 82 -4.74 16.47 4.11
N ASP A 83 -4.45 17.76 3.87
CA ASP A 83 -5.13 18.55 2.84
C ASP A 83 -4.96 17.98 1.41
N LYS A 84 -3.91 17.17 1.19
CA LYS A 84 -3.63 16.49 -0.10
C LYS A 84 -3.21 15.03 0.07
N LEU A 85 -3.89 14.29 0.96
CA LEU A 85 -3.57 12.87 1.20
C LEU A 85 -3.60 12.02 -0.08
N ALA A 86 -4.54 12.29 -0.99
CA ALA A 86 -4.58 11.61 -2.30
C ALA A 86 -3.29 11.85 -3.10
N THR A 87 -2.73 13.05 -3.06
CA THR A 87 -1.49 13.39 -3.75
C THR A 87 -0.30 12.68 -3.10
N TYR A 88 -0.22 12.62 -1.77
CA TYR A 88 0.85 11.88 -1.08
C TYR A 88 0.76 10.37 -1.30
N LEU A 89 -0.46 9.82 -1.37
CA LEU A 89 -0.67 8.41 -1.74
C LEU A 89 -0.20 8.13 -3.17
N LEU A 90 -0.49 9.02 -4.12
CA LEU A 90 0.02 8.90 -5.49
C LEU A 90 1.55 8.93 -5.54
N PHE A 91 2.18 9.85 -4.81
CA PHE A 91 3.65 9.91 -4.72
C PHE A 91 4.28 8.71 -3.99
N ALA A 92 3.55 8.06 -3.08
CA ALA A 92 4.03 6.86 -2.41
C ALA A 92 3.86 5.58 -3.26
N VAL A 93 2.75 5.48 -4.00
CA VAL A 93 2.38 4.27 -4.74
C VAL A 93 2.96 4.26 -6.16
N VAL A 94 2.83 5.35 -6.91
CA VAL A 94 3.15 5.36 -8.35
C VAL A 94 4.65 5.11 -8.62
N PRO A 95 5.60 5.81 -7.96
CA PRO A 95 7.03 5.57 -8.23
C PRO A 95 7.47 4.16 -7.86
N SER A 96 7.02 3.65 -6.70
CA SER A 96 7.34 2.29 -6.25
C SER A 96 6.77 1.23 -7.19
N TYR A 97 5.54 1.43 -7.66
CA TYR A 97 4.88 0.51 -8.59
C TYR A 97 5.57 0.48 -9.95
N ILE A 98 5.90 1.65 -10.52
CA ILE A 98 6.66 1.74 -11.77
C ILE A 98 8.01 1.03 -11.61
N TRP A 99 8.70 1.26 -10.48
CA TRP A 99 9.99 0.63 -10.22
C TRP A 99 9.92 -0.90 -10.21
N LEU A 100 8.92 -1.47 -9.53
CA LEU A 100 8.73 -2.92 -9.44
C LEU A 100 8.34 -3.56 -10.78
N ASN A 101 7.64 -2.82 -11.64
CA ASN A 101 7.10 -3.33 -12.90
C ASN A 101 7.89 -2.86 -14.14
N LEU A 102 9.04 -2.19 -13.96
CA LEU A 102 9.89 -1.68 -15.05
C LEU A 102 10.25 -2.78 -16.05
N SER A 103 10.62 -3.96 -15.57
CA SER A 103 10.97 -5.14 -16.39
C SER A 103 9.78 -5.72 -17.17
N LEU A 104 8.55 -5.49 -16.69
CA LEU A 104 7.32 -5.89 -17.36
C LEU A 104 6.88 -4.87 -18.40
N LEU A 105 7.06 -3.58 -18.14
CA LEU A 105 6.76 -2.49 -19.07
C LEU A 105 7.65 -2.50 -20.31
N ASP A 106 8.86 -3.06 -20.20
CA ASP A 106 9.82 -3.20 -21.31
C ASP A 106 9.50 -4.42 -22.21
N ASN A 107 8.60 -5.30 -21.78
CA ASN A 107 8.21 -6.50 -22.54
C ASN A 107 6.95 -6.24 -23.39
N SER A 108 7.07 -6.39 -24.71
CA SER A 108 5.97 -6.22 -25.67
C SER A 108 4.79 -7.20 -25.44
N LEU A 109 5.02 -8.30 -24.73
CA LEU A 109 4.02 -9.32 -24.43
C LEU A 109 3.14 -9.02 -23.20
N TRP A 110 3.42 -7.94 -22.47
CA TRP A 110 2.69 -7.58 -21.25
C TRP A 110 1.17 -7.44 -21.47
N LEU A 111 0.74 -6.92 -22.63
CA LEU A 111 -0.68 -6.78 -22.98
C LEU A 111 -1.43 -8.13 -22.95
N ASN A 112 -0.76 -9.24 -23.28
CA ASN A 112 -1.37 -10.57 -23.29
C ASN A 112 -1.61 -11.13 -21.87
N PHE A 113 -0.93 -10.58 -20.87
CA PHE A 113 -1.02 -11.01 -19.48
C PHE A 113 -1.67 -9.96 -18.57
N LEU A 114 -2.21 -8.89 -19.15
CA LEU A 114 -2.90 -7.80 -18.43
C LEU A 114 -3.89 -8.31 -17.38
N GLY A 115 -4.66 -9.37 -17.69
CA GLY A 115 -5.62 -9.95 -16.74
C GLY A 115 -4.98 -10.64 -15.54
N ALA A 116 -3.90 -11.40 -15.77
CA ALA A 116 -3.16 -12.07 -14.70
C ALA A 116 -2.38 -11.07 -13.84
N PHE A 117 -1.81 -10.04 -14.48
CA PHE A 117 -1.12 -8.95 -13.80
C PHE A 117 -2.07 -8.05 -13.03
N ALA A 118 -3.24 -7.71 -13.58
CA ALA A 118 -4.24 -6.88 -12.91
C ALA A 118 -4.64 -7.44 -11.54
N LEU A 119 -4.74 -8.76 -11.40
CA LEU A 119 -5.05 -9.40 -10.12
C LEU A 119 -3.93 -9.28 -9.08
N GLY A 120 -2.67 -9.20 -9.51
CA GLY A 120 -1.54 -8.91 -8.62
C GLY A 120 -1.35 -7.43 -8.32
N TRP A 121 -1.68 -6.56 -9.28
CA TRP A 121 -1.51 -5.12 -9.19
C TRP A 121 -2.55 -4.43 -8.30
N VAL A 122 -3.78 -4.95 -8.27
CA VAL A 122 -4.86 -4.36 -7.47
C VAL A 122 -4.48 -4.31 -5.97
N PRO A 123 -3.99 -5.39 -5.34
CA PRO A 123 -3.50 -5.33 -3.96
C PRO A 123 -2.38 -4.31 -3.76
N GLU A 124 -1.40 -4.24 -4.65
CA GLU A 124 -0.26 -3.32 -4.50
C GLU A 124 -0.68 -1.85 -4.61
N LEU A 125 -1.58 -1.54 -5.55
CA LEU A 125 -2.04 -0.18 -5.80
C LEU A 125 -3.06 0.30 -4.75
N PHE A 126 -3.93 -0.59 -4.27
CA PHE A 126 -5.07 -0.22 -3.42
C PHE A 126 -4.89 -0.52 -1.94
N ALA A 127 -3.98 -1.42 -1.51
CA ALA A 127 -3.80 -1.75 -0.10
C ALA A 127 -3.38 -0.53 0.74
N LEU A 128 -2.47 0.30 0.23
CA LEU A 128 -1.96 1.48 0.92
C LEU A 128 -3.02 2.60 1.02
N PRO A 129 -3.72 2.99 -0.07
CA PRO A 129 -4.88 3.87 0.01
C PRO A 129 -6.00 3.34 0.93
N PHE A 130 -6.28 2.04 0.87
CA PHE A 130 -7.32 1.42 1.70
C PHE A 130 -6.93 1.43 3.19
N ALA A 131 -5.69 1.12 3.53
CA ALA A 131 -5.15 1.25 4.89
C ALA A 131 -5.24 2.70 5.41
N ALA A 132 -4.90 3.68 4.58
CA ALA A 132 -5.00 5.10 4.94
C ALA A 132 -6.46 5.55 5.13
N TRP A 133 -7.38 5.04 4.31
CA TRP A 133 -8.81 5.26 4.47
C TRP A 133 -9.36 4.63 5.76
N LEU A 134 -8.93 3.40 6.06
CA LEU A 134 -9.32 2.68 7.28
C LEU A 134 -8.87 3.45 8.53
N LEU A 135 -7.62 3.90 8.56
CA LEU A 135 -7.07 4.72 9.64
C LEU A 135 -7.79 6.06 9.79
N ARG A 136 -8.18 6.71 8.70
CA ARG A 136 -8.97 7.94 8.75
C ARG A 136 -10.36 7.72 9.34
N LYS A 137 -11.00 6.58 9.03
CA LYS A 137 -12.32 6.25 9.59
C LYS A 137 -12.26 5.90 11.08
N THR A 138 -11.21 5.22 11.53
CA THR A 138 -11.05 4.83 12.93
C THR A 138 -10.50 5.95 13.80
N SER A 139 -9.70 6.85 13.23
CA SER A 139 -9.24 8.07 13.88
C SER A 139 -10.38 9.09 13.89
N LYS A 140 -11.27 9.01 14.89
CA LYS A 140 -12.15 10.15 15.21
C LYS A 140 -11.26 11.39 15.37
N PRO A 141 -11.68 12.57 14.89
CA PRO A 141 -10.99 13.81 15.26
C PRO A 141 -11.01 13.84 16.79
N SER A 142 -9.85 13.66 17.41
CA SER A 142 -9.72 13.79 18.85
C SER A 142 -10.23 15.18 19.16
N ALA A 143 -11.36 15.25 19.88
CA ALA A 143 -11.87 16.49 20.42
C ALA A 143 -10.69 17.20 21.09
N SER A 144 -10.49 18.47 20.74
CA SER A 144 -9.46 19.27 21.38
C SER A 144 -9.81 19.34 22.85
N ASN A 145 -9.01 18.69 23.69
CA ASN A 145 -9.14 18.78 25.14
C ASN A 145 -8.69 20.20 25.55
N ASN A 146 -9.57 21.19 25.38
CA ASN A 146 -9.44 22.54 25.93
C ASN A 146 -9.69 22.55 27.45
N SER A 147 -9.45 21.44 28.16
CA SER A 147 -9.76 21.30 29.59
C SER A 147 -8.62 21.73 30.52
N LEU A 148 -7.58 22.41 30.01
CA LEU A 148 -6.45 22.92 30.80
C LEU A 148 -6.33 24.46 30.78
N GLN A 149 -7.45 25.16 30.56
CA GLN A 149 -7.57 26.59 30.83
C GLN A 149 -8.73 26.84 31.81
N ARG A 150 -8.49 26.60 33.09
CA ARG A 150 -9.19 27.26 34.19
C ARG A 150 -8.20 27.49 35.33
#